data_AF-A0AAQ3AGH6-F1
#
_entry.id   AF-A0AAQ3AGH6-F1
#
_cell.length_a   1.000
_cell.length_b   1.000
_cell.length_c   1.000
_cell.angle_alpha   90.00
_cell.angle_beta   90.00
_cell.angle_gamma   90.00
#
_symmetry.space_group_name_H-M   'P 1'
#
loop_
_entity.id
_entity.type
_entity.pdbx_description
1 polymer ?
#
loop_
_entity_poly.entity_id
_entity_poly.type
_entity_poly.pdbx_seq_one_letter_code
_entity_poly.pdbx_strand_id
1 'polypeptide(L)'
;MKNSIIMYLIVNNLLLIHFIGIEDIKIKDHKTLLKKYLIITLISLLIYSSLFYIYKLFLEYNLLFITPIIYITLIYVLTIMIKTLNNILIIYNNKSKYSNDFLLSNSSLIAITFFALDKSHSFLEGIKILLLSSLSVLIALILITLTKKNFEKKLTSKILANETIYFFIMFILSIIPNIIMLINNNEGLQ
;
A
#
# COMPACT_ATOMS: atom_id res chain seq x y z
N MET A 1 -1.38 21.28 -16.02
CA MET A 1 -1.78 19.87 -16.20
C MET A 1 -0.81 18.84 -15.61
N LYS A 2 0.53 18.93 -15.73
CA LYS A 2 1.45 17.96 -15.10
C LYS A 2 1.41 17.95 -13.55
N ASN A 3 1.15 19.11 -12.93
CA ASN A 3 1.06 19.23 -11.46
C ASN A 3 -0.16 18.50 -10.87
N SER A 4 -1.21 18.20 -11.65
CA SER A 4 -2.42 17.56 -11.07
C SER A 4 -2.20 16.08 -10.74
N ILE A 5 -1.43 15.33 -11.54
CA ILE A 5 -1.24 13.89 -11.31
C ILE A 5 -0.40 13.63 -10.07
N ILE A 6 0.73 14.34 -9.91
CA ILE A 6 1.60 14.20 -8.73
C ILE A 6 0.86 14.66 -7.47
N MET A 7 0.11 15.76 -7.55
CA MET A 7 -0.73 16.24 -6.44
C MET A 7 -1.82 15.22 -6.09
N TYR A 8 -2.55 14.71 -7.08
CA TYR A 8 -3.62 13.72 -6.89
C TYR A 8 -3.09 12.40 -6.34
N LEU A 9 -1.89 11.99 -6.76
CA LEU A 9 -1.17 10.84 -6.22
C LEU A 9 -0.72 11.09 -4.78
N ILE A 10 -0.11 12.23 -4.48
CA ILE A 10 0.28 12.58 -3.10
C ILE A 10 -0.96 12.61 -2.19
N VAL A 11 -2.07 13.19 -2.68
CA VAL A 11 -3.34 13.31 -1.95
C VAL A 11 -4.00 11.97 -1.69
N ASN A 12 -4.21 11.17 -2.72
CA ASN A 12 -4.85 9.87 -2.55
C ASN A 12 -3.95 8.87 -1.83
N ASN A 13 -2.63 8.98 -1.99
CA ASN A 13 -1.73 8.05 -1.34
C ASN A 13 -1.45 8.35 0.13
N LEU A 14 -1.54 9.61 0.56
CA LEU A 14 -1.51 9.97 1.98
C LEU A 14 -2.81 9.59 2.71
N LEU A 15 -3.95 9.57 2.01
CA LEU A 15 -5.20 8.99 2.51
C LEU A 15 -5.08 7.46 2.68
N LEU A 16 -4.43 6.77 1.75
CA LEU A 16 -4.21 5.31 1.83
C LEU A 16 -3.50 4.90 3.13
N ILE A 17 -2.55 5.70 3.65
CA ILE A 17 -1.88 5.43 4.93
C ILE A 17 -2.85 5.41 6.12
N HIS A 18 -3.92 6.21 6.10
CA HIS A 18 -4.90 6.23 7.18
C HIS A 18 -5.66 4.90 7.29
N PHE A 19 -5.96 4.27 6.14
CA PHE A 19 -6.71 3.02 6.09
C PHE A 19 -5.84 1.78 6.25
N ILE A 20 -4.58 1.85 5.80
CA ILE A 20 -3.70 0.70 5.62
C ILE A 20 -2.53 0.70 6.60
N GLY A 21 -2.03 1.89 6.95
CA GLY A 21 -0.79 2.04 7.70
C GLY A 21 -0.84 1.46 9.11
N ILE A 22 -2.03 1.24 9.67
CA ILE A 22 -2.24 0.76 11.05
C ILE A 22 -1.66 -0.64 11.29
N GLU A 23 -1.80 -1.54 10.33
CA GLU A 23 -1.24 -2.90 10.46
C GLU A 23 0.29 -2.87 10.29
N ASP A 24 0.76 -2.05 9.36
CA ASP A 24 2.14 -2.01 8.93
C ASP A 24 3.04 -1.21 9.88
N ILE A 25 2.49 -0.23 10.60
CA ILE A 25 3.22 0.61 11.55
C ILE A 25 3.72 -0.15 12.78
N LYS A 26 3.16 -1.34 13.04
CA LYS A 26 3.66 -2.27 14.07
C LYS A 26 5.08 -2.75 13.76
N ILE A 27 5.51 -2.69 12.50
CA ILE A 27 6.86 -3.04 12.06
C ILE A 27 7.81 -1.88 12.36
N LYS A 28 8.56 -1.99 13.46
CA LYS A 28 9.48 -0.95 13.93
C LYS A 28 10.81 -0.90 13.16
N ASP A 29 11.18 -1.99 12.49
CA ASP A 29 12.43 -2.07 11.73
C ASP A 29 12.22 -1.64 10.27
N HIS A 30 12.91 -0.56 9.87
CA HIS A 30 12.87 -0.04 8.51
C HIS A 30 13.32 -1.06 7.46
N LYS A 31 14.28 -1.94 7.78
CA LYS A 31 14.76 -2.97 6.83
C LYS A 31 13.67 -4.00 6.55
N THR A 32 12.97 -4.43 7.59
CA THR A 32 11.83 -5.35 7.47
C THR A 32 10.66 -4.69 6.72
N LEU A 33 10.38 -3.40 6.99
CA LEU A 33 9.37 -2.63 6.28
C LEU A 33 9.67 -2.50 4.78
N LEU A 34 10.92 -2.18 4.42
CA LEU A 34 11.35 -2.06 3.03
C LEU A 34 11.21 -3.40 2.28
N LYS A 35 11.62 -4.51 2.91
CA LYS A 35 11.42 -5.87 2.35
C LYS A 35 9.95 -6.17 2.11
N LYS A 36 9.10 -5.85 3.09
CA LYS A 36 7.64 -6.00 2.99
C LYS A 36 7.09 -5.25 1.78
N TYR A 37 7.39 -3.96 1.65
CA TYR A 37 6.84 -3.13 0.58
C TYR A 37 7.38 -3.51 -0.80
N LEU A 38 8.61 -4.03 -0.88
CA LEU A 38 9.13 -4.62 -2.12
C LEU A 38 8.30 -5.84 -2.55
N ILE A 39 8.00 -6.75 -1.61
CA ILE A 39 7.15 -7.93 -1.87
C ILE A 39 5.74 -7.50 -2.28
N ILE A 40 5.13 -6.56 -1.53
CA ILE A 40 3.81 -6.01 -1.85
C ILE A 40 3.80 -5.45 -3.28
N THR A 41 4.80 -4.65 -3.65
CA THR A 41 4.86 -4.03 -4.99
C THR A 41 4.92 -5.10 -6.09
N LEU A 42 5.80 -6.09 -5.94
CA LEU A 42 5.95 -7.16 -6.93
C LEU A 42 4.67 -7.98 -7.09
N ILE A 43 4.03 -8.31 -5.98
CA ILE A 43 2.83 -9.15 -6.00
C ILE A 43 1.63 -8.34 -6.49
N SER A 44 1.46 -7.09 -6.04
CA SER A 44 0.44 -6.19 -6.58
C SER A 44 0.59 -6.04 -8.09
N LEU A 45 1.81 -5.89 -8.63
CA LEU A 45 2.04 -5.81 -10.07
C LEU A 45 1.56 -7.07 -10.80
N LEU A 46 1.86 -8.24 -10.24
CA LEU A 46 1.47 -9.52 -10.85
C LEU A 46 -0.04 -9.72 -10.80
N ILE A 47 -0.67 -9.41 -9.65
CA ILE A 47 -2.13 -9.47 -9.48
C ILE A 47 -2.82 -8.48 -10.42
N TYR A 48 -2.38 -7.22 -10.42
CA TYR A 48 -2.90 -6.16 -11.27
C TYR A 48 -2.83 -6.55 -12.75
N SER A 49 -1.67 -7.05 -13.19
CA SER A 49 -1.48 -7.46 -14.58
C SER A 49 -2.40 -8.60 -15.00
N SER A 50 -2.65 -9.52 -14.07
CA SER A 50 -3.56 -10.66 -14.31
C SER A 50 -5.03 -10.24 -14.31
N LEU A 51 -5.40 -9.24 -13.50
CA LEU A 51 -6.79 -8.82 -13.33
C LEU A 51 -7.24 -7.71 -14.26
N PHE A 52 -6.35 -6.85 -14.77
CA PHE A 52 -6.74 -5.62 -15.44
C PHE A 52 -7.74 -5.82 -16.59
N TYR A 53 -7.45 -6.75 -17.51
CA TYR A 53 -8.32 -6.99 -18.66
C TYR A 53 -9.64 -7.65 -18.26
N ILE A 54 -9.60 -8.57 -17.29
CA ILE A 54 -10.80 -9.20 -16.73
C ILE A 54 -11.68 -8.14 -16.05
N TYR A 55 -11.07 -7.22 -15.32
CA TYR A 55 -11.74 -6.11 -14.66
C TYR A 55 -12.43 -5.17 -15.65
N LYS A 56 -11.74 -4.77 -16.74
CA LYS A 56 -12.34 -3.93 -17.79
C LYS A 56 -13.51 -4.66 -18.46
N LEU A 57 -13.36 -5.95 -18.74
CA LEU A 57 -14.44 -6.76 -19.31
C LEU A 57 -15.64 -6.83 -18.36
N PHE A 58 -15.44 -7.09 -17.07
CA PHE A 58 -16.55 -7.08 -16.11
C PHE A 58 -17.19 -5.71 -15.92
N LEU A 59 -16.43 -4.64 -16.08
CA LEU A 59 -16.98 -3.29 -16.06
C LEU A 59 -17.95 -3.07 -17.22
N GLU A 60 -17.62 -3.53 -18.42
CA GLU A 60 -18.48 -3.45 -19.60
C GLU A 60 -19.80 -4.25 -19.42
N TYR A 61 -19.74 -5.40 -18.75
CA TYR A 61 -20.89 -6.27 -18.52
C TYR A 61 -21.60 -6.06 -17.18
N ASN A 62 -21.27 -5.01 -16.40
CA ASN A 62 -21.80 -4.76 -15.05
C ASN A 62 -21.62 -5.95 -14.06
N LEU A 63 -20.54 -6.71 -14.22
CA LEU A 63 -20.19 -7.88 -13.39
C LEU A 63 -19.11 -7.57 -12.34
N LEU A 64 -18.92 -6.29 -11.99
CA LEU A 64 -17.87 -5.86 -11.06
C LEU A 64 -17.95 -6.53 -9.68
N PHE A 65 -19.14 -6.96 -9.26
CA PHE A 65 -19.35 -7.68 -8.00
C PHE A 65 -18.57 -9.01 -7.91
N ILE A 66 -18.15 -9.59 -9.05
CA ILE A 66 -17.35 -10.83 -9.11
C ILE A 66 -15.86 -10.56 -8.87
N THR A 67 -15.38 -9.34 -9.11
CA THR A 67 -13.97 -8.96 -9.00
C THR A 67 -13.33 -9.36 -7.66
N PRO A 68 -13.95 -9.12 -6.48
CA PRO A 68 -13.37 -9.52 -5.21
C PRO A 68 -13.19 -11.04 -5.06
N ILE A 69 -14.10 -11.84 -5.63
CA ILE A 69 -14.05 -13.31 -5.57
C ILE A 69 -12.84 -13.82 -6.36
N ILE A 70 -12.64 -13.28 -7.57
CA ILE A 70 -11.51 -13.66 -8.42
C ILE A 70 -10.20 -13.16 -7.80
N TYR A 71 -10.19 -11.97 -7.21
CA TYR A 71 -9.04 -11.44 -6.49
C TYR A 71 -8.58 -12.37 -5.36
N ILE A 72 -9.51 -12.81 -4.49
CA ILE A 72 -9.21 -13.76 -3.39
C ILE A 72 -8.71 -15.10 -3.95
N THR A 73 -9.34 -15.60 -5.00
CA THR A 73 -8.95 -16.86 -5.66
C THR A 73 -7.51 -16.75 -6.20
N LEU A 74 -7.18 -15.64 -6.84
CA LEU A 74 -5.87 -15.40 -7.42
C LEU A 74 -4.78 -15.26 -6.33
N ILE A 75 -5.06 -14.57 -5.22
CA ILE A 75 -4.17 -14.53 -4.06
C ILE A 75 -3.92 -15.94 -3.49
N TYR A 76 -4.97 -16.75 -3.37
CA TYR A 76 -4.85 -18.10 -2.84
C TYR A 76 -3.94 -18.96 -3.74
N VAL A 77 -4.15 -18.92 -5.05
CA VAL A 77 -3.31 -19.60 -6.05
C VAL A 77 -1.85 -19.11 -5.96
N LEU A 78 -1.63 -17.80 -5.87
CA LEU A 78 -0.30 -17.23 -5.74
C LEU A 78 0.40 -17.67 -4.46
N THR A 79 -0.33 -17.75 -3.36
CA THR A 79 0.22 -18.20 -2.07
C THR A 79 0.64 -19.66 -2.13
N ILE A 80 -0.17 -20.52 -2.76
CA ILE A 80 0.20 -21.92 -3.02
C ILE A 80 1.45 -21.98 -3.89
N MET A 81 1.50 -21.24 -5.01
CA MET A 81 2.68 -21.19 -5.88
C MET A 81 3.95 -20.77 -5.13
N ILE A 82 3.88 -19.69 -4.34
CA ILE A 82 5.03 -19.20 -3.57
C ILE A 82 5.45 -20.21 -2.51
N LYS A 83 4.51 -20.89 -1.87
CA LYS A 83 4.80 -21.97 -0.90
C LYS A 83 5.49 -23.16 -1.57
N THR A 84 5.02 -23.58 -2.73
CA THR A 84 5.65 -24.65 -3.52
C THR A 84 7.06 -24.25 -3.97
N LEU A 85 7.23 -23.03 -4.47
CA LEU A 85 8.53 -22.49 -4.86
C LEU A 85 9.50 -22.45 -3.67
N ASN A 86 9.03 -22.00 -2.51
CA ASN A 86 9.81 -21.97 -1.28
C ASN A 86 10.26 -23.37 -0.85
N ASN A 87 9.37 -24.37 -0.92
CA ASN A 87 9.73 -25.76 -0.61
C ASN A 87 10.82 -26.29 -1.55
N ILE A 88 10.74 -26.01 -2.85
CA ILE A 88 11.77 -26.38 -3.83
C ILE A 88 13.11 -25.71 -3.47
N LEU A 89 13.07 -24.42 -3.13
CA LEU A 89 14.27 -23.66 -2.75
C LEU A 89 14.89 -24.16 -1.44
N ILE A 90 14.09 -24.59 -0.46
CA ILE A 90 14.59 -25.18 0.80
C ILE A 90 15.34 -26.47 0.51
N ILE A 91 14.77 -27.36 -0.31
CA ILE A 91 15.41 -28.62 -0.72
C ILE A 91 16.75 -28.33 -1.43
N TYR A 92 16.78 -27.30 -2.28
CA TYR A 92 17.97 -26.98 -3.07
C TYR A 92 19.06 -26.24 -2.27
N ASN A 93 18.70 -25.34 -1.34
CA ASN A 93 19.64 -24.46 -0.65
C ASN A 93 19.93 -24.82 0.82
N ASN A 94 19.33 -25.87 1.38
CA ASN A 94 19.50 -26.27 2.79
C ASN A 94 19.34 -25.10 3.79
N LYS A 95 18.49 -24.11 3.47
CA LYS A 95 18.26 -22.91 4.28
C LYS A 95 16.86 -22.90 4.88
N SER A 96 16.72 -22.12 5.95
CA SER A 96 15.53 -22.06 6.79
C SER A 96 14.28 -21.60 6.03
N LYS A 97 13.15 -22.09 6.54
CA LYS A 97 11.79 -21.85 6.05
C LYS A 97 11.46 -20.34 6.05
N TYR A 98 11.19 -19.77 4.88
CA TYR A 98 10.63 -18.41 4.80
C TYR A 98 9.16 -18.46 5.28
N SER A 99 8.78 -17.59 6.22
CA SER A 99 7.40 -17.47 6.70
C SER A 99 6.55 -16.76 5.65
N ASN A 100 5.75 -17.52 4.90
CA ASN A 100 4.88 -17.02 3.83
C ASN A 100 3.51 -16.53 4.32
N ASP A 101 3.25 -16.53 5.63
CA ASP A 101 1.94 -16.15 6.23
C ASP A 101 1.58 -14.67 5.99
N PHE A 102 2.50 -13.91 5.41
CA PHE A 102 2.43 -12.47 5.25
C PHE A 102 1.48 -11.98 4.14
N LEU A 103 1.05 -12.86 3.25
CA LEU A 103 0.64 -12.50 1.91
C LEU A 103 -0.88 -12.42 1.69
N LEU A 104 -1.63 -13.24 2.43
CA LEU A 104 -3.06 -13.47 2.17
C LEU A 104 -3.98 -12.34 2.69
N SER A 105 -3.58 -11.65 3.76
CA SER A 105 -4.45 -10.71 4.48
C SER A 105 -3.88 -9.30 4.61
N ASN A 106 -2.80 -8.98 3.90
CA ASN A 106 -2.19 -7.66 4.04
C ASN A 106 -3.07 -6.59 3.41
N SER A 107 -3.65 -5.73 4.24
CA SER A 107 -4.53 -4.62 3.84
C SER A 107 -3.89 -3.71 2.78
N SER A 108 -2.57 -3.52 2.83
CA SER A 108 -1.80 -2.70 1.90
C SER A 108 -1.76 -3.29 0.50
N LEU A 109 -1.54 -4.61 0.39
CA LEU A 109 -1.57 -5.32 -0.88
C LEU A 109 -2.93 -5.14 -1.58
N ILE A 110 -4.02 -5.30 -0.83
CA ILE A 110 -5.38 -5.20 -1.37
C ILE A 110 -5.64 -3.79 -1.87
N ALA A 111 -5.48 -2.81 -1.00
CA ALA A 111 -5.85 -1.45 -1.33
C ALA A 111 -4.98 -0.85 -2.43
N ILE A 112 -3.66 -1.09 -2.45
CA ILE A 112 -2.79 -0.62 -3.53
C ILE A 112 -3.22 -1.23 -4.88
N THR A 113 -3.58 -2.51 -4.90
CA THR A 113 -4.00 -3.19 -6.14
C THR A 113 -5.35 -2.68 -6.65
N PHE A 114 -6.33 -2.53 -5.77
CA PHE A 114 -7.66 -2.02 -6.14
C PHE A 114 -7.64 -0.54 -6.49
N PHE A 115 -6.79 0.26 -5.85
CA PHE A 115 -6.60 1.66 -6.20
C PHE A 115 -6.00 1.85 -7.60
N ALA A 116 -5.16 0.90 -8.04
CA ALA A 116 -4.68 0.86 -9.41
C ALA A 116 -5.76 0.39 -10.41
N LEU A 117 -6.62 -0.57 -10.01
CA LEU A 117 -7.75 -1.08 -10.79
C LEU A 117 -8.95 -0.11 -10.75
N ASP A 118 -8.77 1.08 -11.30
CA ASP A 118 -9.87 2.02 -11.50
C ASP A 118 -10.45 1.94 -12.92
N LYS A 119 -11.74 2.28 -13.04
CA LYS A 119 -12.44 2.36 -14.32
C LYS A 119 -11.80 3.37 -15.29
N SER A 120 -11.24 4.46 -14.77
CA SER A 120 -10.68 5.57 -15.56
C SER A 120 -9.25 5.34 -16.01
N HIS A 121 -8.51 4.42 -15.39
CA HIS A 121 -7.09 4.24 -15.70
C HIS A 121 -6.87 3.35 -16.93
N SER A 122 -5.92 3.75 -17.78
CA SER A 122 -5.28 2.85 -18.74
C SER A 122 -4.32 1.88 -18.03
N PHE A 123 -3.91 0.80 -18.71
CA PHE A 123 -3.05 -0.22 -18.12
C PHE A 123 -1.75 0.37 -17.53
N LEU A 124 -1.08 1.24 -18.29
CA LEU A 124 0.17 1.89 -17.89
C LEU A 124 -0.03 2.93 -16.78
N GLU A 125 -1.17 3.61 -16.75
CA GLU A 125 -1.49 4.54 -15.65
C GLU A 125 -1.70 3.80 -14.34
N GLY A 126 -2.41 2.67 -14.36
CA GLY A 126 -2.57 1.86 -13.14
C GLY A 126 -1.23 1.32 -12.63
N ILE A 127 -0.28 0.94 -13.50
CA ILE A 127 1.09 0.58 -13.07
C ILE A 127 1.78 1.76 -12.37
N LYS A 128 1.70 2.96 -12.96
CA LYS A 128 2.30 4.17 -12.35
C LYS A 128 1.70 4.44 -10.98
N ILE A 129 0.37 4.34 -10.87
CA ILE A 129 -0.36 4.56 -9.61
C ILE A 129 0.08 3.54 -8.57
N LEU A 130 0.10 2.25 -8.92
CA LEU A 130 0.54 1.17 -8.04
C LEU A 130 1.93 1.44 -7.46
N LEU A 131 2.90 1.77 -8.31
CA LEU A 131 4.29 2.06 -7.89
C LEU A 131 4.34 3.28 -6.96
N LEU A 132 3.63 4.35 -7.32
CA LEU A 132 3.61 5.59 -6.55
C LEU A 132 2.88 5.42 -5.20
N SER A 133 1.79 4.66 -5.16
CA SER A 133 1.05 4.32 -3.93
C SER A 133 1.90 3.49 -2.99
N SER A 134 2.57 2.45 -3.48
CA SER A 134 3.47 1.65 -2.64
C SER A 134 4.61 2.48 -2.05
N LEU A 135 5.25 3.30 -2.89
CA LEU A 135 6.38 4.13 -2.47
C LEU A 135 5.97 5.19 -1.42
N SER A 136 4.84 5.85 -1.63
CA SER A 136 4.35 6.89 -0.73
C SER A 136 3.92 6.33 0.63
N VAL A 137 3.25 5.18 0.67
CA VAL A 137 2.92 4.50 1.93
C VAL A 137 4.20 4.12 2.69
N LEU A 138 5.19 3.57 1.99
CA LEU A 138 6.50 3.25 2.59
C LEU A 138 7.18 4.50 3.19
N ILE A 139 7.24 5.59 2.42
CA ILE A 139 7.86 6.85 2.87
C ILE A 139 7.15 7.39 4.12
N ALA A 140 5.82 7.39 4.12
CA ALA A 140 5.06 7.88 5.27
C ALA A 140 5.28 7.02 6.51
N LEU A 141 5.26 5.69 6.40
CA LEU A 141 5.53 4.80 7.54
C LEU A 141 6.94 5.03 8.12
N ILE A 142 7.93 5.28 7.27
CA ILE A 142 9.28 5.66 7.70
C ILE A 142 9.25 7.02 8.42
N LEU A 143 8.57 8.02 7.86
CA LEU A 143 8.44 9.34 8.48
C LEU A 143 7.75 9.28 9.85
N ILE A 144 6.69 8.48 9.97
CA ILE A 144 5.95 8.32 11.22
C ILE A 144 6.81 7.64 12.30
N THR A 145 7.56 6.60 11.93
CA THR A 145 8.47 5.92 12.86
C THR A 145 9.63 6.81 13.29
N LEU A 146 10.19 7.62 12.39
CA LEU A 146 11.24 8.60 12.71
C LEU A 146 10.74 9.74 13.60
N THR A 147 9.58 10.31 13.28
CA THR A 147 8.97 11.41 14.06
C THR A 147 8.68 10.96 15.48
N LYS A 148 8.04 9.80 15.67
CA LYS A 148 7.84 9.24 17.02
C LYS A 148 9.16 9.04 17.76
N LYS A 149 10.17 8.44 17.13
CA LYS A 149 11.49 8.22 17.76
C LYS A 149 12.12 9.54 18.21
N ASN A 150 11.96 10.61 17.44
CA ASN A 150 12.44 11.94 17.80
C ASN A 150 11.62 12.58 18.93
N PHE A 151 10.31 12.38 18.97
CA PHE A 151 9.45 12.82 20.08
C PHE A 151 9.82 12.11 21.39
N GLU A 152 9.97 10.79 21.37
CA GLU A 152 10.35 9.99 22.55
C GLU A 152 11.73 10.38 23.10
N LYS A 153 12.70 10.72 22.23
CA LYS A 153 14.02 11.19 22.67
C LYS A 153 13.98 12.52 23.45
N LYS A 154 12.99 13.37 23.17
CA LYS A 154 12.86 14.70 23.79
C LYS A 154 12.01 14.69 25.06
N LEU A 155 11.15 13.68 25.24
CA LEU A 155 10.30 13.53 26.41
C LEU A 155 11.02 12.69 27.49
N THR A 156 11.17 13.25 28.70
CA THR A 156 11.75 12.57 29.87
C THR A 156 10.85 11.46 30.43
N SER A 157 9.65 11.27 29.89
CA SER A 157 8.66 10.35 30.39
C SER A 157 8.08 9.47 29.26
N LYS A 158 7.99 8.16 29.51
CA LYS A 158 7.35 7.16 28.62
C LYS A 158 5.81 7.31 28.60
N ILE A 159 5.28 8.53 28.65
CA ILE A 159 3.87 8.79 29.01
C ILE A 159 2.87 8.34 27.94
N LEU A 160 3.26 8.18 26.68
CA LEU A 160 2.33 7.73 25.65
C LEU A 160 2.61 6.30 25.23
N ALA A 161 1.73 5.40 25.65
CA ALA A 161 1.68 4.02 25.24
C ALA A 161 1.48 3.88 23.72
N ASN A 162 2.63 3.82 23.06
CA ASN A 162 3.02 3.13 21.83
C ASN A 162 2.19 3.22 20.54
N GLU A 163 0.85 3.16 20.54
CA GLU A 163 0.04 3.10 19.31
C GLU A 163 -0.72 4.41 19.02
N THR A 164 -1.25 5.09 20.02
CA THR A 164 -2.05 6.32 19.84
C THR A 164 -1.26 7.46 19.20
N ILE A 165 0.04 7.59 19.49
CA ILE A 165 0.92 8.57 18.82
C ILE A 165 1.05 8.25 17.33
N TYR A 166 1.20 6.97 16.97
CA TYR A 166 1.29 6.57 15.57
C TYR A 166 0.01 6.95 14.82
N PHE A 167 -1.15 6.69 15.42
CA PHE A 167 -2.44 7.13 14.89
C PHE A 167 -2.53 8.65 14.74
N PHE A 168 -2.09 9.41 15.74
CA PHE A 168 -2.12 10.87 15.69
C PHE A 168 -1.22 11.44 14.59
N ILE A 169 0.00 10.91 14.45
CA ILE A 169 0.92 11.32 13.37
C ILE A 169 0.36 10.91 12.00
N MET A 170 -0.19 9.70 11.86
CA MET A 170 -0.88 9.25 10.63
C MET A 170 -2.04 10.19 10.27
N PHE A 171 -2.85 10.57 11.26
CA PHE A 171 -3.97 11.50 11.08
C PHE A 171 -3.49 12.86 10.57
N ILE A 172 -2.49 13.48 11.21
CA ILE A 172 -1.93 14.75 10.75
C ILE A 172 -1.40 14.63 9.31
N LEU A 173 -0.62 13.59 9.01
CA LEU A 173 -0.10 13.37 7.66
C LEU A 173 -1.20 13.17 6.63
N SER A 174 -2.32 12.53 7.00
CA SER A 174 -3.46 12.32 6.10
C SER A 174 -4.26 13.59 5.80
N ILE A 175 -4.15 14.64 6.62
CA ILE A 175 -4.86 15.91 6.45
C ILE A 175 -4.11 16.88 5.53
N ILE A 176 -2.77 16.85 5.56
CA ILE A 176 -1.91 17.72 4.75
C ILE A 176 -2.36 17.79 3.28
N PRO A 177 -2.68 16.68 2.60
CA PRO A 177 -3.08 16.75 1.20
C PRO A 177 -4.46 17.37 0.98
N ASN A 178 -5.40 17.14 1.89
CA ASN A 178 -6.71 17.79 1.83
C ASN A 178 -6.58 19.31 1.96
N ILE A 179 -5.68 19.78 2.84
CA ILE A 179 -5.36 21.22 2.97
C ILE A 179 -4.73 21.76 1.68
N ILE A 180 -3.74 21.05 1.14
CA ILE A 180 -3.06 21.45 -0.10
C ILE A 180 -4.06 21.52 -1.28
N MET A 181 -4.95 20.54 -1.41
CA MET A 181 -5.98 20.54 -2.46
C MET A 181 -6.96 21.70 -2.28
N LEU A 182 -7.34 22.01 -1.03
CA LEU A 182 -8.24 23.12 -0.72
C LEU A 182 -7.62 24.48 -1.05
N ILE A 183 -6.31 24.65 -0.81
CA ILE A 183 -5.57 25.86 -1.20
C ILE A 183 -5.53 25.99 -2.72
N ASN A 184 -5.16 24.91 -3.43
CA ASN A 184 -5.00 24.95 -4.89
C ASN A 184 -6.32 25.08 -5.67
N ASN A 185 -7.43 24.56 -5.16
CA ASN A 185 -8.74 24.75 -5.80
C ASN A 185 -9.23 26.20 -5.67
N ASN A 186 -8.81 26.93 -4.63
CA ASN A 186 -9.12 28.36 -4.50
C ASN A 186 -8.30 29.23 -5.47
N GLU A 187 -7.11 28.79 -5.90
CA GLU A 187 -6.30 29.49 -6.91
C GLU A 187 -6.82 29.33 -8.33
N GLY A 188 -7.65 28.31 -8.62
CA GLY A 188 -8.26 28.07 -9.95
C GLY A 188 -9.56 28.83 -10.21
N LEU A 189 -10.04 29.61 -9.23
CA LEU A 189 -11.25 30.43 -9.31
C LEU A 189 -10.95 31.94 -9.46
N GLN A 190 -9.69 32.30 -9.74
CA GLN A 190 -9.26 33.65 -10.12
C GLN A 190 -8.87 33.70 -11.60
#